data_AF-A0A806TUF7-F1
#
_entry.id   AF-A0A806TUF7-F1
#
_cell.length_a   1.000
_cell.length_b   1.000
_cell.length_c   1.000
_cell.angle_alpha   90.00
_cell.angle_beta   90.00
_cell.angle_gamma   90.00
#
_symmetry.space_group_name_H-M   'P 1'
#
loop_
_entity.id
_entity.type
_entity.pdbx_description
1 polymer ?
#
loop_
_entity_poly.entity_id
_entity_poly.type
_entity_poly.pdbx_seq_one_letter_code
_entity_poly.pdbx_strand_id
1 'polypeptide(L)'
;MSWTEVYIDSLKEWDKKCDYREMNLEDLLYFLMFNVGERPSRDNFKQVVNLYRFQNRIEYLINEEHFHEGFLIESLINATTHTLKGKITGQGEAIIRNENMRETFKEQDMPSEFIDSNVDRLKDRMYIHKVEKQLDVWNCIVSQNFSLAKKRELTDKYIQQHAPSRENT
;
A
#
# COMPACT_ATOMS: atom_id res chain seq x y z
N MET A 1 -10.57 10.12 -16.06
CA MET A 1 -10.20 9.00 -15.17
C MET A 1 -9.20 8.12 -15.85
N SER A 2 -7.94 8.45 -15.59
CA SER A 2 -6.77 7.63 -15.88
C SER A 2 -6.64 6.50 -14.85
N TRP A 3 -5.71 5.57 -15.08
CA TRP A 3 -5.43 4.52 -14.10
C TRP A 3 -4.92 5.10 -12.77
N THR A 4 -4.08 6.13 -12.84
CA THR A 4 -3.53 6.83 -11.68
C THR A 4 -4.63 7.46 -10.83
N GLU A 5 -5.55 8.19 -11.46
CA GLU A 5 -6.68 8.82 -10.75
C GLU A 5 -7.51 7.77 -10.00
N VAL A 6 -7.87 6.66 -10.66
CA VAL A 6 -8.65 5.57 -10.05
C VAL A 6 -7.90 4.92 -8.89
N TYR A 7 -6.58 4.74 -9.02
CA TYR A 7 -5.75 4.14 -7.97
C TYR A 7 -5.64 5.05 -6.74
N ILE A 8 -5.40 6.35 -6.97
CA ILE A 8 -5.33 7.34 -5.91
C ILE A 8 -6.67 7.44 -5.16
N ASP A 9 -7.78 7.46 -5.87
CA ASP A 9 -9.10 7.48 -5.26
C ASP A 9 -9.42 6.17 -4.52
N SER A 10 -8.95 5.02 -5.02
CA SER A 10 -9.05 3.73 -4.33
C SER A 10 -8.29 3.72 -3.00
N LEU A 11 -7.12 4.37 -2.91
CA LEU A 11 -6.38 4.52 -1.66
C LEU A 11 -7.11 5.42 -0.65
N LYS A 12 -7.71 6.53 -1.11
CA LYS A 12 -8.55 7.40 -0.26
C LYS A 12 -9.79 6.66 0.23
N GLU A 13 -10.43 5.89 -0.65
CA GLU A 13 -11.60 5.08 -0.32
C GLU A 13 -11.26 4.02 0.72
N TRP A 14 -10.12 3.35 0.58
CA TRP A 14 -9.62 2.41 1.56
C TRP A 14 -9.40 3.06 2.92
N ASP A 15 -8.74 4.22 2.96
CA ASP A 15 -8.49 4.95 4.21
C ASP A 15 -9.79 5.38 4.89
N LYS A 16 -10.79 5.79 4.11
CA LYS A 16 -12.11 6.18 4.61
C LYS A 16 -12.93 5.00 5.12
N LYS A 17 -12.88 3.84 4.45
CA LYS A 17 -13.65 2.63 4.83
C LYS A 17 -13.03 1.87 6.00
N CYS A 18 -11.75 2.13 6.33
CA CYS A 18 -11.09 1.54 7.49
C CYS A 18 -11.35 2.35 8.76
N ASP A 19 -12.47 2.07 9.43
CA ASP A 19 -12.85 2.73 10.69
C ASP A 19 -11.96 2.31 11.89
N TYR A 20 -11.22 1.20 11.76
CA TYR A 20 -10.26 0.69 12.74
C TYR A 20 -8.97 0.33 11.99
N ARG A 21 -7.84 0.92 12.38
CA ARG A 21 -6.60 0.88 11.58
C ARG A 21 -5.43 0.41 12.42
N GLU A 22 -4.83 -0.72 12.05
CA GLU A 22 -3.46 -1.06 12.47
C GLU A 22 -2.43 -0.43 11.51
N MET A 23 -2.86 -0.13 10.28
CA MET A 23 -2.09 0.60 9.28
C MET A 23 -2.94 1.76 8.76
N ASN A 24 -2.45 2.99 8.86
CA ASN A 24 -3.10 4.14 8.23
C ASN A 24 -2.55 4.36 6.80
N LEU A 25 -3.13 5.32 6.06
CA LEU A 25 -2.65 5.66 4.72
C LEU A 25 -1.19 6.14 4.69
N GLU A 26 -0.73 6.91 5.69
CA GLU A 26 0.68 7.35 5.76
C GLU A 26 1.63 6.15 5.89
N ASP A 27 1.28 5.18 6.73
CA ASP A 27 2.04 3.94 6.90
C ASP A 27 2.11 3.13 5.60
N LEU A 28 0.98 3.01 4.89
CA LEU A 28 0.91 2.30 3.61
C LEU A 28 1.76 3.03 2.55
N LEU A 29 1.60 4.35 2.43
CA LEU A 29 2.35 5.17 1.49
C LEU A 29 3.85 5.08 1.74
N TYR A 30 4.30 4.97 2.99
CA TYR A 30 5.71 4.78 3.30
C TYR A 30 6.31 3.58 2.57
N PHE A 31 5.61 2.43 2.57
CA PHE A 31 6.05 1.24 1.84
C PHE A 31 5.95 1.40 0.32
N LEU A 32 4.90 2.08 -0.16
CA LEU A 32 4.69 2.29 -1.59
C LEU A 32 5.69 3.28 -2.20
N MET A 33 6.16 4.27 -1.44
CA MET A 33 7.19 5.22 -1.89
C MET A 33 8.48 4.49 -2.32
N PHE A 34 8.89 3.45 -1.58
CA PHE A 34 10.05 2.63 -1.99
C PHE A 34 9.84 1.94 -3.34
N ASN A 35 8.61 1.50 -3.65
CA ASN A 35 8.29 0.85 -4.92
C ASN A 35 8.36 1.81 -6.10
N VAL A 36 8.19 3.12 -5.87
CA VAL A 36 8.34 4.16 -6.90
C VAL A 36 9.72 4.86 -6.86
N GLY A 37 10.68 4.26 -6.14
CA GLY A 37 12.06 4.73 -6.07
C GLY A 37 12.28 5.96 -5.18
N GLU A 38 11.29 6.35 -4.38
CA GLU A 38 11.42 7.42 -3.38
C GLU A 38 11.93 6.84 -2.06
N ARG A 39 12.94 7.48 -1.48
CA ARG A 39 13.41 7.16 -0.13
C ARG A 39 12.95 8.26 0.82
N PRO A 40 12.02 7.96 1.75
CA PRO A 40 11.62 8.94 2.73
C PRO A 40 12.82 9.38 3.57
N SER A 41 13.13 10.68 3.58
CA SER A 41 14.13 11.23 4.50
C SER A 41 13.65 11.04 5.95
N ARG A 42 14.55 10.60 6.84
CA ARG A 42 14.25 10.39 8.26
C ARG A 42 13.85 11.68 8.98
N ASP A 43 14.29 12.82 8.49
CA ASP A 43 14.20 14.09 9.22
C ASP A 43 12.84 14.80 9.06
N ASN A 44 11.94 14.32 8.18
CA ASN A 44 10.64 14.96 7.94
C ASN A 44 9.55 14.00 7.39
N PHE A 45 9.35 12.87 8.08
CA PHE A 45 8.47 11.77 7.63
C PHE A 45 7.09 12.22 7.09
N LYS A 46 6.36 13.08 7.83
CA LYS A 46 5.01 13.53 7.43
C LYS A 46 4.99 14.55 6.28
N GLN A 47 6.03 15.38 6.15
CA GLN A 47 6.15 16.26 4.98
C GLN A 47 6.55 15.48 3.72
N VAL A 48 7.19 14.31 3.90
CA VAL A 48 7.73 13.49 2.82
C VAL A 48 6.74 12.41 2.36
N VAL A 49 5.90 11.86 3.24
CA VAL A 49 4.98 10.77 2.93
C VAL A 49 3.55 11.30 2.92
N ASN A 50 3.09 11.75 1.75
CA ASN A 50 1.71 12.13 1.52
C ASN A 50 1.26 11.74 0.12
N LEU A 51 -0.06 11.66 -0.05
CA LEU A 51 -0.70 11.15 -1.27
C LEU A 51 -0.44 12.05 -2.49
N TYR A 52 -0.33 13.38 -2.31
CA TYR A 52 0.01 14.31 -3.38
C TYR A 52 1.42 14.05 -3.92
N ARG A 53 2.42 13.93 -3.05
CA ARG A 53 3.80 13.62 -3.48
C ARG A 53 3.89 12.23 -4.14
N PHE A 54 3.13 11.26 -3.62
CA PHE A 54 3.09 9.92 -4.19
C PHE A 54 2.51 9.95 -5.62
N GLN A 55 1.40 10.67 -5.80
CA GLN A 55 0.80 10.87 -7.11
C GLN A 55 1.77 11.58 -8.08
N ASN A 56 2.39 12.68 -7.67
CA ASN A 56 3.37 13.38 -8.52
C ASN A 56 4.54 12.47 -8.93
N ARG A 57 4.97 11.57 -8.05
CA ARG A 57 6.03 10.61 -8.39
C ARG A 57 5.56 9.58 -9.41
N ILE A 58 4.33 9.08 -9.29
CA ILE A 58 3.73 8.19 -10.30
C ILE A 58 3.64 8.91 -11.65
N GLU A 59 3.14 10.14 -11.67
CA GLU A 59 3.03 10.96 -12.88
C GLU A 59 4.39 11.22 -13.53
N TYR A 60 5.42 11.49 -12.74
CA TYR A 60 6.80 11.59 -13.25
C TYR A 60 7.25 10.29 -13.93
N LEU A 61 7.04 9.13 -13.29
CA LEU A 61 7.43 7.85 -13.89
C LEU A 61 6.71 7.59 -15.21
N ILE A 62 5.46 8.02 -15.34
CA ILE A 62 4.68 7.87 -16.57
C ILE A 62 5.16 8.83 -17.66
N ASN A 63 5.29 10.12 -17.33
CA ASN A 63 5.49 11.17 -18.32
C ASN A 63 6.96 11.32 -18.71
N GLU A 64 7.87 11.29 -17.74
CA GLU A 64 9.30 11.57 -17.94
C GLU A 64 10.11 10.28 -18.14
N GLU A 65 9.76 9.21 -17.41
CA GLU A 65 10.44 7.90 -17.54
C GLU A 65 9.69 6.93 -18.48
N HIS A 66 8.61 7.39 -19.11
CA HIS A 66 7.84 6.67 -20.13
C HIS A 66 7.31 5.30 -19.69
N PHE A 67 6.96 5.14 -18.41
CA PHE A 67 6.27 3.95 -17.94
C PHE A 67 4.85 3.88 -18.51
N HIS A 68 4.45 2.70 -18.98
CA HIS A 68 3.05 2.45 -19.33
C HIS A 68 2.19 2.53 -18.07
N GLU A 69 1.25 3.48 -18.03
CA GLU A 69 0.46 3.82 -16.84
C GLU A 69 -0.22 2.57 -16.24
N GLY A 70 -0.93 1.80 -17.05
CA GLY A 70 -1.63 0.60 -16.56
C GLY A 70 -0.70 -0.45 -15.97
N PHE A 71 0.53 -0.57 -16.49
CA PHE A 71 1.51 -1.53 -15.96
C PHE A 71 2.05 -1.09 -14.60
N LEU A 72 2.37 0.21 -14.47
CA LEU A 72 2.81 0.79 -13.21
C LEU A 72 1.72 0.68 -12.13
N ILE A 73 0.47 1.00 -12.47
CA ILE A 73 -0.65 0.95 -11.52
C ILE A 73 -0.97 -0.49 -11.11
N GLU A 74 -0.94 -1.47 -12.03
CA GLU A 74 -1.08 -2.89 -11.65
C GLU A 74 0.02 -3.35 -10.70
N SER A 75 1.26 -2.91 -10.94
CA SER A 75 2.38 -3.20 -10.05
C SER A 75 2.17 -2.60 -8.66
N LEU A 76 1.63 -1.39 -8.57
CA LEU A 76 1.32 -0.72 -7.30
C LEU A 76 0.11 -1.34 -6.57
N ILE A 77 -0.89 -1.84 -7.28
CA ILE A 77 -1.99 -2.63 -6.70
C ILE A 77 -1.44 -3.91 -6.05
N ASN A 78 -0.53 -4.60 -6.75
CA ASN A 78 0.12 -5.79 -6.23
C ASN A 78 0.98 -5.48 -5.00
N ALA A 79 1.76 -4.38 -5.05
CA ALA A 79 2.56 -3.92 -3.92
C ALA A 79 1.69 -3.60 -2.70
N THR A 80 0.57 -2.87 -2.89
CA THR A 80 -0.39 -2.56 -1.82
C THR A 80 -0.96 -3.82 -1.19
N THR A 81 -1.42 -4.75 -2.03
CA THR A 81 -1.96 -6.04 -1.58
C THR A 81 -0.93 -6.83 -0.80
N HIS A 82 0.32 -6.86 -1.28
CA HIS A 82 1.42 -7.53 -0.61
C HIS A 82 1.74 -6.91 0.75
N THR A 83 1.80 -5.58 0.84
CA THR A 83 2.04 -4.86 2.10
C THR A 83 0.98 -5.16 3.15
N LEU A 84 -0.31 -5.14 2.76
CA LEU A 84 -1.42 -5.45 3.67
C LEU A 84 -1.42 -6.93 4.08
N LYS A 85 -1.22 -7.84 3.12
CA LYS A 85 -1.18 -9.29 3.37
C LYS A 85 0.02 -9.70 4.24
N GLY A 86 1.16 -9.03 4.10
CA GLY A 86 2.38 -9.31 4.86
C GLY A 86 2.19 -9.22 6.37
N LYS A 87 1.24 -8.41 6.84
CA LYS A 87 0.87 -8.32 8.26
C LYS A 87 0.19 -9.57 8.79
N ILE A 88 -0.49 -10.33 7.93
CA ILE A 88 -1.15 -11.60 8.26
C ILE A 88 -0.13 -12.74 8.11
N THR A 89 0.50 -12.84 6.94
CA THR A 89 1.37 -13.99 6.62
C THR A 89 2.65 -14.00 7.43
N GLY A 90 3.19 -12.83 7.79
CA GLY A 90 4.39 -12.71 8.63
C GLY A 90 4.11 -12.69 10.13
N GLN A 91 2.85 -12.86 10.56
CA GLN A 91 2.48 -12.68 11.96
C GLN A 91 3.08 -13.74 12.87
N GLY A 92 3.05 -15.02 12.48
CA GLY A 92 3.66 -16.10 13.26
C GLY A 92 5.16 -15.88 13.47
N GLU A 93 5.88 -15.55 12.40
CA GLU A 93 7.31 -15.22 12.46
C GLU A 93 7.58 -13.96 13.31
N ALA A 94 6.71 -12.95 13.21
CA ALA A 94 6.82 -11.74 14.03
C ALA A 94 6.62 -12.06 15.52
N ILE A 95 5.66 -12.92 15.87
CA ILE A 95 5.46 -13.37 17.25
C ILE A 95 6.72 -14.10 17.75
N ILE A 96 7.20 -15.10 17.01
CA ILE A 96 8.40 -15.88 17.39
C ILE A 96 9.62 -14.95 17.57
N ARG A 97 9.85 -14.02 16.65
CA ARG A 97 10.96 -13.06 16.75
C ARG A 97 10.85 -12.18 17.99
N ASN A 98 9.67 -11.64 18.28
CA ASN A 98 9.48 -10.79 19.45
C ASN A 98 9.57 -11.59 20.76
N GLU A 99 9.13 -12.85 20.77
CA GLU A 99 9.32 -13.78 21.89
C GLU A 99 10.80 -14.03 22.19
N ASN A 100 11.59 -14.36 21.17
CA ASN A 100 13.04 -14.56 21.33
C ASN A 100 13.73 -13.27 21.83
N MET A 101 13.32 -12.11 21.31
CA MET A 101 13.85 -10.81 21.74
C MET A 101 13.49 -10.53 23.21
N ARG A 102 12.27 -10.87 23.63
CA ARG A 102 11.84 -10.77 25.02
C ARG A 102 12.69 -11.64 25.94
N GLU A 103 12.98 -12.87 25.56
CA GLU A 103 13.85 -13.77 26.33
C GLU A 103 15.26 -13.19 26.47
N THR A 104 15.85 -12.70 25.38
CA THR A 104 17.17 -12.05 25.41
C THR A 104 17.20 -10.84 26.35
N PHE A 105 16.15 -10.03 26.36
CA PHE A 105 16.07 -8.87 27.27
C PHE A 105 15.96 -9.29 28.73
N LYS A 106 15.20 -10.34 29.04
CA LYS A 106 15.10 -10.90 30.40
C LYS A 106 16.44 -11.46 30.87
N GLU A 107 17.17 -12.16 30.01
CA GLU A 107 18.51 -12.68 30.33
C GLU A 107 19.53 -11.57 30.61
N GLN A 108 19.35 -10.40 29.98
CA GLN A 108 20.24 -9.24 30.12
C GLN A 108 19.76 -8.22 31.17
N ASP A 109 18.71 -8.53 31.94
CA ASP A 109 18.07 -7.63 32.91
C ASP A 109 17.70 -6.25 32.31
N MET A 110 17.28 -6.26 31.03
CA MET A 110 16.90 -5.05 30.31
C MET A 110 15.38 -4.83 30.34
N PRO A 111 14.91 -3.57 30.40
CA PRO A 111 13.49 -3.24 30.31
C PRO A 111 12.86 -3.76 29.00
N SER A 112 11.83 -4.59 29.13
CA SER A 112 11.17 -5.28 28.00
C SER A 112 9.72 -4.87 27.79
N GLU A 113 9.22 -3.84 28.48
CA GLU A 113 7.81 -3.41 28.44
C GLU A 113 7.29 -3.13 27.02
N PHE A 114 8.14 -2.53 26.17
CA PHE A 114 7.81 -2.31 24.76
C PHE A 114 7.70 -3.62 23.95
N ILE A 115 8.55 -4.60 24.26
CA ILE A 115 8.52 -5.91 23.60
C ILE A 115 7.31 -6.69 24.09
N ASP A 116 7.04 -6.69 25.39
CA ASP A 116 5.88 -7.34 26.02
C ASP A 116 4.57 -6.84 25.40
N SER A 117 4.40 -5.52 25.35
CA SER A 117 3.23 -4.88 24.73
C SER A 117 3.07 -5.27 23.26
N ASN A 118 4.17 -5.38 22.51
CA ASN A 118 4.12 -5.80 21.11
C ASN A 118 3.78 -7.29 20.95
N VAL A 119 4.33 -8.18 21.78
CA VAL A 119 4.01 -9.61 21.77
C VAL A 119 2.52 -9.81 22.06
N ASP A 120 2.00 -9.16 23.10
CA ASP A 120 0.60 -9.29 23.50
C ASP A 120 -0.33 -8.77 22.40
N ARG A 121 0.00 -7.62 21.81
CA ARG A 121 -0.76 -7.08 20.66
C ARG A 121 -0.72 -8.02 19.46
N LEU A 122 0.43 -8.59 19.12
CA LEU A 122 0.54 -9.52 17.98
C LEU A 122 -0.21 -10.83 18.19
N LYS A 123 -0.46 -11.24 19.43
CA LYS A 123 -1.26 -12.42 19.77
C LYS A 123 -2.76 -12.13 19.92
N ASP A 124 -3.14 -10.87 20.00
CA ASP A 124 -4.53 -10.46 20.15
C ASP A 124 -5.36 -10.83 18.91
N ARG A 125 -6.47 -11.54 19.12
CA ARG A 125 -7.42 -11.86 18.05
C ARG A 125 -8.08 -10.61 17.46
N MET A 126 -8.25 -9.56 18.26
CA MET A 126 -8.78 -8.30 17.75
C MET A 126 -7.79 -7.60 16.81
N TYR A 127 -6.49 -7.71 17.08
CA TYR A 127 -5.45 -7.27 16.15
C TYR A 127 -5.55 -8.02 14.81
N ILE A 128 -5.62 -9.36 14.85
CA ILE A 128 -5.76 -10.20 13.66
C ILE A 128 -6.98 -9.79 12.84
N HIS A 129 -8.14 -9.73 13.50
CA HIS A 129 -9.40 -9.40 12.86
C HIS A 129 -9.38 -8.02 12.19
N LYS A 130 -8.73 -7.02 12.81
CA LYS A 130 -8.58 -5.69 12.21
C LYS A 130 -7.72 -5.73 10.95
N VAL A 131 -6.57 -6.41 10.98
CA VAL A 131 -5.67 -6.52 9.82
C VAL A 131 -6.36 -7.25 8.66
N GLU A 132 -7.06 -8.34 8.95
CA GLU A 132 -7.86 -9.07 7.96
C GLU A 132 -8.93 -8.17 7.34
N LYS A 133 -9.68 -7.44 8.17
CA LYS A 133 -10.70 -6.50 7.70
C LYS A 133 -10.12 -5.40 6.79
N GLN A 134 -8.94 -4.87 7.11
CA GLN A 134 -8.26 -3.87 6.26
C GLN A 134 -7.88 -4.44 4.89
N LEU A 135 -7.44 -5.70 4.84
CA LEU A 135 -7.15 -6.40 3.58
C LEU A 135 -8.44 -6.69 2.78
N ASP A 136 -9.52 -7.10 3.44
CA ASP A 136 -10.80 -7.36 2.78
C ASP A 136 -11.40 -6.10 2.16
N VAL A 137 -11.32 -4.96 2.86
CA VAL A 137 -11.73 -3.66 2.31
C VAL A 137 -10.94 -3.34 1.04
N TRP A 138 -9.62 -3.54 1.07
CA TRP A 138 -8.78 -3.32 -0.10
C TRP A 138 -9.15 -4.25 -1.27
N ASN A 139 -9.31 -5.55 -1.00
CA ASN A 139 -9.69 -6.53 -2.03
C ASN A 139 -11.04 -6.20 -2.67
N CYS A 140 -12.00 -5.73 -1.86
CA CYS A 140 -13.30 -5.28 -2.34
C CYS A 140 -13.15 -4.08 -3.30
N ILE A 141 -12.39 -3.06 -2.91
CA ILE A 141 -12.12 -1.88 -3.74
C ILE A 141 -11.43 -2.28 -5.05
N VAL A 142 -10.42 -3.14 -5.01
CA VAL A 142 -9.72 -3.64 -6.22
C VAL A 142 -10.69 -4.40 -7.13
N SER A 143 -11.55 -5.26 -6.57
CA SER A 143 -12.52 -6.00 -7.37
C SER A 143 -13.54 -5.10 -8.08
N GLN A 144 -13.87 -3.95 -7.50
CA GLN A 144 -14.82 -2.98 -8.03
C GLN A 144 -14.16 -2.07 -9.08
N ASN A 145 -13.01 -1.48 -8.72
CA ASN A 145 -12.38 -0.41 -9.50
C ASN A 145 -11.39 -0.94 -10.55
N PHE A 146 -10.89 -2.17 -10.37
CA PHE A 146 -9.91 -2.81 -11.25
C PHE A 146 -10.35 -4.21 -11.70
N SER A 147 -11.66 -4.43 -11.84
CA SER A 147 -12.20 -5.60 -12.56
C SER A 147 -11.67 -5.65 -13.99
N LEU A 148 -11.67 -6.84 -14.62
CA LEU A 148 -11.25 -6.99 -16.02
C LEU A 148 -12.01 -6.04 -16.97
N ALA A 149 -13.30 -5.80 -16.72
CA ALA A 149 -14.10 -4.86 -17.51
C ALA A 149 -13.58 -3.42 -17.34
N LYS A 150 -13.34 -2.97 -16.10
CA LYS A 150 -12.84 -1.61 -15.83
C LYS A 150 -11.42 -1.39 -16.34
N LYS A 151 -10.56 -2.39 -16.22
CA LYS A 151 -9.21 -2.34 -16.81
C LYS A 151 -9.26 -2.13 -18.32
N ARG A 152 -10.13 -2.87 -19.03
CA ARG A 152 -10.34 -2.68 -20.47
C ARG A 152 -10.86 -1.28 -20.80
N GLU A 153 -11.86 -0.79 -20.07
CA GLU A 153 -12.37 0.58 -20.26
C GLU A 153 -11.28 1.65 -20.08
N LEU A 154 -10.39 1.49 -19.10
CA LEU A 154 -9.26 2.39 -18.87
C LEU A 154 -8.21 2.30 -19.99
N THR A 155 -7.89 1.08 -20.44
CA THR A 155 -6.99 0.86 -21.59
C THR A 155 -7.55 1.45 -22.88
N ASP A 156 -8.82 1.22 -23.18
CA ASP A 156 -9.46 1.73 -24.40
C ASP A 156 -9.47 3.26 -24.42
N LYS A 157 -9.73 3.91 -23.27
CA LYS A 157 -9.63 5.37 -23.14
C LYS A 157 -8.20 5.87 -23.35
N TYR A 158 -7.21 5.19 -22.77
CA TYR A 158 -5.80 5.54 -22.98
C TYR A 158 -5.44 5.46 -24.46
N ILE A 159 -5.81 4.38 -25.15
CA ILE A 159 -5.58 4.21 -26.59
C ILE A 159 -6.29 5.31 -27.38
N GLN A 160 -7.55 5.63 -27.10
CA GLN A 160 -8.29 6.68 -27.82
C GLN A 160 -7.65 8.07 -27.68
N GLN A 161 -7.05 8.37 -26.53
CA GLN A 161 -6.42 9.65 -26.26
C GLN A 161 -5.01 9.80 -26.86
N HIS A 162 -4.33 8.67 -27.09
CA HIS A 162 -2.92 8.64 -27.49
C HIS A 162 -2.67 7.95 -28.84
N ALA A 163 -3.70 7.38 -29.47
CA ALA A 163 -3.60 6.89 -30.83
C ALA A 163 -3.54 8.09 -31.80
N PRO A 164 -2.61 8.09 -32.76
CA PRO A 164 -2.60 9.10 -33.80
C PRO A 164 -3.95 9.04 -34.53
N SER A 165 -4.61 10.20 -34.65
CA SER A 165 -5.75 10.35 -35.55
C SER A 165 -5.32 9.79 -36.90
N ARG A 166 -6.00 8.74 -37.36
CA ARG A 166 -5.86 8.28 -38.73
C ARG A 166 -6.35 9.43 -39.61
N GLU A 167 -5.43 10.33 -39.98
CA GLU A 167 -5.68 11.31 -41.02
C GLU A 167 -6.02 10.51 -42.27
N ASN A 168 -7.24 10.75 -42.74
CA ASN A 168 -7.87 10.06 -43.86
C ASN A 168 -6.94 10.12 -45.08
N THR A 169 -6.60 8.96 -45.61
CA THR A 169 -6.06 8.79 -46.98
C THR A 169 -7.23 8.67 -47.95
#